data_AF-A0A4P9XHA6-F1
#
_entry.id   AF-A0A4P9XHA6-F1
#
_cell.length_a   1.000
_cell.length_b   1.000
_cell.length_c   1.000
_cell.angle_alpha   90.00
_cell.angle_beta   90.00
_cell.angle_gamma   90.00
#
_symmetry.space_group_name_H-M   'P 1'
#
loop_
_entity.id
_entity.type
_entity.pdbx_description
1 polymer ?
#
loop_
_entity_poly.entity_id
_entity_poly.type
_entity_poly.pdbx_seq_one_letter_code
_entity_poly.pdbx_strand_id
1 'polypeptide(L)' 'PARPVSSTPEGTVLKGLNYMREGKDPVALADDAYPDWIWTLLTPRPPTGQMEKGSKQRLRRVNRETVKATNFMKSRRA' A
#
# COMPACT_ATOMS: atom_id res chain seq x y z
N PRO A 1 10.69 -4.24 13.66
CA PRO A 1 10.43 -2.78 13.63
C PRO A 1 9.37 -2.46 14.69
N ALA A 2 9.47 -1.32 15.38
CA ALA A 2 8.41 -0.90 16.30
C ALA A 2 7.08 -0.75 15.53
N ARG A 3 5.96 -1.15 16.12
CA ARG A 3 4.64 -0.96 15.51
C ARG A 3 4.43 0.54 15.28
N PRO A 4 4.07 1.00 14.08
CA PRO A 4 3.78 2.40 13.84
C PRO A 4 2.56 2.80 14.67
N VAL A 5 2.62 3.96 15.32
CA VAL A 5 1.49 4.51 16.10
C VAL A 5 0.37 4.88 15.14
N SER A 6 -0.86 4.45 15.46
CA SER A 6 -2.04 4.85 14.71
C SER A 6 -2.25 6.35 14.78
N SER A 7 -2.57 6.98 13.63
CA SER A 7 -2.92 8.40 13.58
C SER A 7 -4.33 8.69 14.12
N THR A 8 -5.15 7.66 14.28
CA THR A 8 -6.53 7.75 14.77
C THR A 8 -6.64 6.98 16.08
N PRO A 9 -6.70 7.67 17.23
CA PRO A 9 -6.83 7.00 18.52
C PRO A 9 -8.20 6.33 18.65
N GLU A 10 -8.29 5.39 19.60
CA GLU A 10 -9.54 4.72 19.95
C GLU A 10 -10.67 5.72 20.22
N GLY A 11 -11.87 5.42 19.73
CA GLY A 11 -13.04 6.28 19.89
C GLY A 11 -13.18 7.39 18.84
N THR A 12 -12.22 7.53 17.91
CA THR A 12 -12.31 8.52 16.84
C THR A 12 -13.41 8.14 15.83
N VAL A 13 -14.40 9.01 15.65
CA VAL A 13 -15.44 8.82 14.61
C VAL A 13 -14.86 9.11 13.23
N LEU A 14 -14.86 8.10 12.35
CA LEU A 14 -14.31 8.19 11.00
C LEU A 14 -15.36 8.80 10.05
N LYS A 15 -15.40 10.13 10.04
CA LYS A 15 -16.39 10.91 9.29
C LYS A 15 -16.31 10.64 7.79
N GLY A 16 -17.47 10.41 7.16
CA GLY A 16 -17.60 10.29 5.71
C GLY A 16 -17.22 8.92 5.13
N LEU A 17 -17.04 7.90 5.97
CA LEU A 17 -16.89 6.52 5.51
C LEU A 17 -18.24 5.83 5.26
N ASN A 18 -19.27 6.18 6.02
CA ASN A 18 -20.59 5.61 5.80
C ASN A 18 -21.25 6.24 4.57
N TYR A 19 -21.67 5.39 3.63
CA TYR A 19 -22.42 5.78 2.43
C TYR A 19 -23.91 5.40 2.49
N MET A 20 -24.34 4.70 3.56
CA MET A 20 -25.73 4.30 3.75
C MET A 20 -26.56 5.42 4.38
N ARG A 21 -27.80 5.58 3.92
CA ARG A 21 -28.73 6.64 4.37
C ARG A 21 -29.06 6.57 5.87
N GLU A 22 -29.26 5.38 6.40
CA GLU A 22 -29.60 5.13 7.82
C GLU A 22 -28.40 4.58 8.62
N GLY A 23 -27.20 4.66 8.06
CA GLY A 23 -25.98 4.20 8.71
C GLY A 23 -25.38 5.25 9.65
N LYS A 24 -24.50 4.81 10.54
CA LYS A 24 -23.62 5.67 11.35
C LYS A 24 -22.19 5.52 10.86
N ASP A 25 -21.41 6.60 10.97
CA ASP A 25 -19.98 6.52 10.70
C ASP A 25 -19.30 5.55 11.68
N PRO A 26 -18.39 4.69 11.21
CA PRO A 26 -17.69 3.75 12.07
C PRO A 26 -16.75 4.49 13.03
N VAL A 27 -16.58 3.92 14.23
CA VAL A 27 -15.70 4.43 15.26
C VAL A 27 -14.42 3.60 15.28
N ALA A 28 -13.27 4.26 15.35
CA ALA A 28 -11.98 3.60 15.48
C ALA A 28 -11.91 2.79 16.79
N LEU A 29 -11.48 1.54 16.69
CA LEU A 29 -11.20 0.65 17.82
C LEU A 29 -9.76 0.87 18.33
N ALA A 30 -9.39 0.19 19.41
CA ALA A 30 -8.00 0.14 19.85
C ALA A 30 -7.10 -0.54 18.80
N ASP A 31 -5.81 -0.15 18.76
CA ASP A 31 -4.84 -0.65 17.77
C ASP A 31 -4.71 -2.19 17.80
N ASP A 32 -4.86 -2.82 18.97
CA ASP A 32 -4.78 -4.27 19.17
C ASP A 32 -6.04 -5.02 18.73
N ALA A 33 -7.17 -4.32 18.55
CA ALA A 33 -8.39 -4.92 18.00
C ALA A 33 -8.30 -5.10 16.48
N TYR A 34 -7.32 -4.47 15.83
CA TYR A 34 -7.08 -4.62 14.40
C TYR A 34 -6.08 -5.75 14.11
N PRO A 35 -6.30 -6.53 13.04
CA PRO A 35 -5.35 -7.55 12.62
C PRO A 35 -3.95 -6.99 12.30
N ASP A 36 -2.90 -7.73 12.64
CA ASP A 36 -1.49 -7.29 12.49
C ASP A 36 -1.10 -6.87 11.05
N TRP A 37 -1.75 -7.43 10.03
CA TRP A 37 -1.40 -7.17 8.64
C TRP A 37 -1.58 -5.70 8.24
N ILE A 38 -2.48 -4.95 8.89
CA ILE A 38 -2.73 -3.54 8.56
C ILE A 38 -1.49 -2.69 8.80
N TRP A 39 -0.74 -2.99 9.87
CA TRP A 39 0.47 -2.28 10.26
C TRP A 39 1.66 -2.59 9.34
N THR A 40 1.56 -3.66 8.55
CA THR A 40 2.58 -4.02 7.56
C THR A 40 2.38 -3.29 6.22
N LEU A 41 1.22 -2.69 5.96
CA LEU A 41 0.89 -2.09 4.66
C LEU A 41 1.81 -0.93 4.27
N LEU A 42 2.28 -0.17 5.25
CA LEU A 42 3.19 0.96 5.05
C LEU A 42 4.65 0.52 4.93
N THR A 43 4.95 -0.76 5.16
CA THR A 43 6.32 -1.23 5.02
C THR A 43 6.78 -1.11 3.57
N PRO A 44 7.92 -0.45 3.32
CA PRO A 44 8.40 -0.27 1.97
C PRO A 44 8.70 -1.64 1.35
N ARG A 45 8.23 -1.84 0.12
CA ARG A 45 8.53 -3.07 -0.62
C ARG A 45 10.03 -3.18 -0.87
N PRO A 46 10.60 -4.39 -0.81
CA PRO A 46 12.03 -4.57 -1.04
C PRO A 46 12.42 -4.12 -2.47
N PRO A 47 13.68 -3.69 -2.66
CA PRO A 47 14.24 -3.43 -3.99
C PRO A 47 14.09 -4.64 -4.92
N THR A 48 13.94 -4.42 -6.23
CA THR A 48 13.73 -5.50 -7.23
C THR A 48 14.76 -6.63 -7.14
N GLY A 49 16.01 -6.31 -6.78
CA GLY A 49 17.10 -7.27 -6.62
C GLY A 49 16.97 -8.18 -5.39
N GLN A 50 16.26 -7.75 -4.36
CA GLN A 50 16.01 -8.52 -3.13
C GLN A 50 14.66 -9.25 -3.16
N MET A 51 13.85 -9.06 -4.20
CA MET A 51 12.59 -9.76 -4.38
C MET A 51 12.82 -11.21 -4.85
N GLU A 52 11.96 -12.12 -4.40
CA GLU A 52 11.98 -13.51 -4.83
C GLU A 52 11.91 -13.65 -6.37
N LYS A 53 12.80 -14.47 -6.91
CA LYS A 53 12.83 -14.81 -8.34
C LYS A 53 11.53 -15.56 -8.70
N GLY A 54 10.82 -15.12 -9.74
CA GLY A 54 9.54 -15.70 -10.15
C GLY A 54 8.30 -15.06 -9.50
N SER A 55 8.45 -14.24 -8.47
CA SER A 55 7.31 -13.54 -7.87
C SER A 55 6.62 -12.59 -8.86
N LYS A 56 5.29 -12.64 -8.94
CA LYS A 56 4.48 -11.79 -9.83
C LYS A 56 4.79 -10.30 -9.68
N GLN A 57 5.09 -9.88 -8.45
CA GLN A 57 5.43 -8.49 -8.14
C GLN A 57 6.77 -8.07 -8.79
N ARG A 58 7.80 -8.92 -8.72
CA ARG A 58 9.09 -8.66 -9.37
C ARG A 58 8.95 -8.59 -10.88
N LEU A 59 8.23 -9.54 -11.48
CA LEU A 59 8.01 -9.60 -12.93
C LEU A 59 7.31 -8.32 -13.43
N ARG A 60 6.27 -7.85 -12.72
CA ARG A 60 5.59 -6.59 -13.05
C ARG A 60 6.52 -5.38 -13.03
N ARG A 61 7.43 -5.31 -12.04
CA ARG A 61 8.37 -4.19 -11.90
C ARG A 61 9.43 -4.20 -13.00
N VAL A 62 10.03 -5.35 -13.28
CA VAL A 62 10.99 -5.53 -14.38
C VAL A 62 10.34 -5.18 -15.72
N ASN A 63 9.12 -5.66 -15.99
CA ASN A 63 8.41 -5.32 -17.22
C ASN A 63 8.14 -3.81 -17.35
N ARG A 64 7.82 -3.12 -16.25
CA ARG A 64 7.65 -1.67 -16.27
C ARG A 64 8.96 -0.94 -16.58
N GLU A 65 10.08 -1.42 -16.04
CA GLU A 65 11.42 -0.85 -16.26
C GLU A 65 11.88 -1.07 -17.71
N THR A 66 11.67 -2.26 -18.28
CA THR A 66 12.00 -2.56 -19.68
C THR A 66 11.19 -1.71 -20.64
N VAL A 67 9.86 -1.62 -20.44
CA VAL A 67 8.99 -0.78 -21.29
C VAL A 67 9.41 0.69 -21.23
N LYS A 68 9.75 1.21 -20.03
CA LYS A 68 10.26 2.59 -19.89
C LYS A 68 11.56 2.79 -20.66
N ALA A 69 12.52 1.87 -20.55
CA ALA A 69 13.80 1.96 -21.26
C ALA A 69 13.61 1.90 -22.78
N THR A 70 12.75 1.00 -23.27
CA THR A 70 12.41 0.90 -24.69
C THR A 70 11.76 2.17 -25.20
N ASN A 71 10.74 2.69 -24.49
CA ASN A 71 10.05 3.92 -24.87
C ASN A 71 11.02 5.12 -24.90
N PHE A 72 11.93 5.19 -23.94
CA PHE A 72 12.95 6.22 -23.86
C PHE A 72 13.96 6.16 -25.01
N MET A 73 14.49 4.98 -25.33
CA MET A 73 15.40 4.83 -26.48
C MET A 73 14.70 5.15 -27.80
N LYS A 74 13.39 4.87 -27.89
CA LYS A 74 12.57 5.18 -29.05
C LYS A 74 12.30 6.69 -29.19
N SER A 75 12.07 7.40 -28.08
CA SER A 75 11.83 8.85 -28.11
C SER A 75 13.07 9.67 -28.48
N ARG A 76 14.28 9.13 -28.31
CA ARG A 76 15.54 9.80 -28.67
C ARG A 76 16.04 9.51 -30.09
N ARG A 77 15.36 8.64 -30.84
CA ARG A 77 15.70 8.27 -32.23
C ARG A 77 14.95 9.10 -33.28
N ALA A 78 14.29 10.18 -32.86
CA ALA A 78 13.68 11.19 -33.73
C ALA A 78 14.64 12.38 -33.89
#